data_AF-A0A8P0PEB1-F1
#
_entry.id   AF-A0A8P0PEB1-F1
#
_cell.length_a   1.000
_cell.length_b   1.000
_cell.length_c   1.000
_cell.angle_alpha   90.00
_cell.angle_beta   90.00
_cell.angle_gamma   90.00
#
_symmetry.space_group_name_H-M   'P 1'
#
loop_
_entity.id
_entity.type
_entity.pdbx_description
1 polymer ?
#
loop_
_entity_poly.entity_id
_entity_poly.type
_entity_poly.pdbx_seq_one_letter_code
_entity_poly.pdbx_strand_id
1 'polypeptide(L)'
;MSCLNPIEGPCQLPTCPVPLLGRDILQKLRATIRLSPSPSASECLLLPLLPSPPTPIPTNLPTVNPQVWDTSKPTGTSHHSPVHIRLKNNSTYSSRAQFPISFTHRRGLKLIIDHLKQQGLLIPINSPCNTPILPVRKPSGVYRLVQDLQLINEAVVPLHPVVPNPYTLLSHIPPGTPHFTVLDLKDAFFTIPLHPDSYFLFAFTWEDPDTHVSGQLTWTVLPQGCCDSPHIFGQALAADLQECLLEASTLLQYVDDLLLCSPSLLTSQEDTSTLLNFLGARGYRVNPSKAQLCTPSVTYLGITLTPTSKSLTGDRIHLLQELPSECRWDTLLPRTRGVF
;
A
#
# COMPACT_ATOMS: atom_id res chain seq x y z
N MET A 1 -29.64 40.27 38.29
CA MET A 1 -28.28 40.67 37.90
C MET A 1 -27.35 39.74 38.66
N SER A 2 -26.76 38.71 38.06
CA SER A 2 -25.69 38.82 37.08
C SER A 2 -25.65 37.61 36.14
N CYS A 3 -25.33 37.91 34.88
CA CYS A 3 -25.11 36.98 33.78
C CYS A 3 -23.87 36.10 34.03
N LEU A 4 -23.96 34.81 33.74
CA LEU A 4 -22.80 33.99 33.39
C LEU A 4 -22.98 33.58 31.91
N ASN A 5 -22.11 34.13 31.07
CA ASN A 5 -22.09 33.93 29.63
C ASN A 5 -21.86 32.45 29.28
N PRO A 6 -22.47 31.92 28.20
CA PRO A 6 -22.01 30.69 27.60
C PRO A 6 -20.63 30.91 26.97
N ILE A 7 -19.68 30.03 27.29
CA ILE A 7 -18.37 30.00 26.65
C ILE A 7 -18.59 29.46 25.23
N GLU A 8 -18.70 30.36 24.26
CA GLU A 8 -18.52 30.01 22.85
C GLU A 8 -17.03 29.84 22.57
N GLY A 9 -16.64 28.62 22.22
CA GLY A 9 -15.32 28.29 21.68
C GLY A 9 -15.46 27.19 20.63
N PRO A 10 -14.72 27.24 19.51
CA PRO A 10 -14.78 26.19 18.51
C PRO A 10 -14.21 24.89 19.12
N CYS A 11 -15.04 23.86 19.26
CA CYS A 11 -14.57 22.51 19.61
C CYS A 11 -13.64 22.01 18.50
N GLN A 12 -12.34 22.15 18.73
CA GLN A 12 -11.29 21.57 17.88
C GLN A 12 -11.28 20.06 18.10
N LEU A 13 -11.54 19.29 17.05
CA LEU A 13 -11.39 17.83 17.07
C LEU A 13 -9.92 17.49 17.37
N PRO A 14 -9.62 16.79 18.49
CA PRO A 14 -8.26 16.34 18.79
C PRO A 14 -7.78 15.38 17.69
N THR A 15 -6.48 15.41 17.42
CA THR A 15 -5.80 14.72 16.31
C THR A 15 -6.16 13.23 16.20
N CYS A 16 -6.82 12.86 15.11
CA CYS A 16 -7.05 11.47 14.71
C CYS A 16 -5.71 10.83 14.28
N PRO A 17 -5.30 9.69 14.87
CA PRO A 17 -4.06 8.99 14.51
C PRO A 17 -4.19 8.17 13.22
N VAL A 18 -5.41 8.00 12.70
CA VAL A 18 -5.68 7.44 11.37
C VAL A 18 -5.79 8.61 10.40
N PRO A 19 -5.18 8.57 9.20
CA PRO A 19 -5.49 9.54 8.16
C PRO A 19 -6.97 9.38 7.80
N LEU A 20 -7.80 10.18 8.46
CA LEU A 20 -9.10 10.56 7.97
C LEU A 20 -8.82 11.30 6.69
N LEU A 21 -9.02 10.55 5.61
CA LEU A 21 -9.08 11.06 4.29
C LEU A 21 -9.93 12.39 4.43
N GLY A 22 -9.42 13.55 3.98
CA GLY A 22 -10.22 14.77 3.81
C GLY A 22 -10.38 15.60 5.09
N ARG A 23 -9.62 15.27 6.14
CA ARG A 23 -9.54 16.01 7.40
C ARG A 23 -9.30 17.50 7.20
N ASP A 24 -8.45 17.86 6.24
CA ASP A 24 -8.11 19.25 5.91
C ASP A 24 -9.32 20.04 5.38
N ILE A 25 -10.14 19.41 4.53
CA ILE A 25 -11.36 20.00 3.98
C ILE A 25 -12.44 20.08 5.06
N LEU A 26 -12.65 19.01 5.84
CA LEU A 26 -13.63 18.98 6.93
C LEU A 26 -13.32 20.01 8.01
N GLN A 27 -12.03 20.20 8.32
CA GLN A 27 -11.56 21.22 9.26
C GLN A 27 -11.74 22.64 8.71
N LYS A 28 -11.45 22.88 7.41
CA LYS A 28 -11.69 24.19 6.76
C LYS A 28 -13.17 24.54 6.68
N LEU A 29 -14.03 23.55 6.44
CA LEU A 29 -15.48 23.72 6.30
C LEU A 29 -16.24 23.71 7.63
N ARG A 30 -15.54 23.49 8.77
CA ARG A 30 -16.17 23.27 10.08
C ARG A 30 -17.28 22.20 10.02
N ALA A 31 -17.09 21.19 9.17
CA ALA A 31 -18.08 20.16 8.94
C ALA A 31 -18.03 19.11 10.07
N THR A 32 -19.20 18.80 10.64
CA THR A 32 -19.34 17.79 11.70
C THR A 32 -19.85 16.48 11.10
N ILE A 33 -19.08 15.40 11.24
CA ILE A 33 -19.56 14.06 10.88
C ILE A 33 -20.50 13.58 12.00
N ARG A 34 -21.78 13.43 11.70
CA ARG A 34 -22.74 12.77 12.59
C ARG A 34 -22.97 11.35 12.11
N LEU A 35 -22.48 10.37 12.88
CA LEU A 35 -22.82 8.97 12.67
C LEU A 35 -24.18 8.73 13.32
N SER A 36 -25.24 8.58 12.52
CA SER A 36 -26.57 8.23 13.02
C SER A 36 -26.66 6.71 13.19
N PRO A 37 -27.02 6.18 14.38
CA PRO A 37 -27.41 4.78 14.48
C PRO A 37 -28.67 4.56 13.64
N SER A 38 -28.64 3.66 12.66
CA SER A 38 -29.88 3.26 11.99
C SER A 38 -30.71 2.39 12.95
N PRO A 39 -32.05 2.49 12.94
CA PRO A 39 -32.91 1.74 13.86
C PRO A 39 -33.19 0.29 13.39
N SER A 40 -32.39 -0.25 12.48
CA SER A 40 -32.54 -1.62 11.96
C SER A 40 -31.24 -2.42 12.12
N ALA A 41 -30.78 -2.55 13.36
CA ALA A 41 -29.73 -3.50 13.74
C ALA A 41 -30.17 -4.26 14.99
N SER A 42 -31.25 -5.04 14.86
CA SER A 42 -31.54 -6.12 15.79
C SER A 42 -30.84 -7.38 15.27
N GLU A 43 -29.91 -7.90 16.06
CA GLU A 43 -29.26 -9.20 15.92
C GLU A 43 -28.49 -9.45 14.60
N CYS A 44 -27.25 -8.98 14.54
CA CYS A 44 -26.22 -9.71 13.81
C CYS A 44 -25.26 -10.32 14.83
N LEU A 45 -25.53 -11.59 15.10
CA LEU A 45 -24.64 -12.52 15.78
C LEU A 45 -23.19 -12.33 15.31
N LEU A 46 -22.27 -12.44 16.27
CA LEU A 46 -20.85 -12.66 16.08
C LEU A 46 -20.61 -13.83 15.11
N LEU A 47 -20.65 -13.55 13.81
CA LEU A 47 -20.09 -14.41 12.78
C LEU A 47 -18.63 -13.97 12.64
N PRO A 48 -17.64 -14.84 12.89
CA PRO A 48 -16.28 -14.53 12.48
C PRO A 48 -16.32 -14.29 10.98
N LEU A 49 -15.94 -13.08 10.56
CA LEU A 49 -15.69 -12.74 9.17
C LEU A 49 -14.62 -13.71 8.65
N LEU A 50 -15.10 -14.83 8.10
CA LEU A 50 -14.32 -15.63 7.18
C LEU A 50 -13.83 -14.68 6.08
N PRO A 51 -12.57 -14.78 5.65
CA PRO A 51 -12.11 -14.06 4.47
C PRO A 51 -13.11 -14.32 3.34
N SER A 52 -13.57 -13.25 2.69
CA SER A 52 -14.41 -13.39 1.50
C SER A 52 -13.76 -14.44 0.58
N PRO A 53 -14.53 -15.42 0.09
CA PRO A 53 -13.97 -16.39 -0.84
C PRO A 53 -13.37 -15.61 -2.02
N PRO A 54 -12.22 -16.04 -2.56
CA PRO A 54 -11.65 -15.42 -3.75
C PRO A 54 -12.77 -15.37 -4.79
N THR A 55 -13.08 -14.17 -5.26
CA THR A 55 -14.10 -14.01 -6.29
C THR A 55 -13.62 -14.83 -7.48
N PRO A 56 -14.40 -15.81 -7.98
CA PRO A 56 -13.98 -16.54 -9.17
C PRO A 56 -13.72 -15.50 -10.27
N ILE A 57 -12.53 -15.56 -10.89
CA ILE A 57 -12.19 -14.72 -12.05
C ILE A 57 -13.36 -14.88 -13.02
N PRO A 58 -14.05 -13.80 -13.43
CA PRO A 58 -15.20 -13.92 -14.31
C PRO A 58 -14.80 -14.71 -15.56
N THR A 59 -15.50 -15.80 -15.82
CA THR A 59 -15.29 -16.70 -16.97
C THR A 59 -15.50 -16.03 -18.33
N ASN A 60 -15.83 -14.73 -18.36
CA ASN A 60 -16.20 -13.96 -19.55
C ASN A 60 -15.17 -12.88 -19.92
N LEU A 61 -13.99 -12.84 -19.30
CA LEU A 61 -12.92 -11.98 -19.80
C LEU A 61 -12.37 -12.56 -21.11
N PRO A 62 -12.16 -11.73 -22.16
CA PRO A 62 -11.30 -12.07 -23.29
C PRO A 62 -9.95 -12.67 -22.86
N THR A 63 -9.25 -13.33 -23.77
CA THR A 63 -7.99 -14.02 -23.44
C THR A 63 -6.99 -13.08 -22.72
N VAL A 64 -6.71 -13.40 -21.45
CA VAL A 64 -5.77 -12.66 -20.59
C VAL A 64 -4.43 -13.40 -20.53
N ASN A 65 -3.34 -12.63 -20.57
CA ASN A 65 -1.98 -13.10 -20.36
C ASN A 65 -1.87 -13.79 -19.00
N PRO A 66 -1.65 -15.12 -18.93
CA PRO A 66 -1.65 -15.84 -17.65
C PRO A 66 -0.53 -15.38 -16.72
N GLN A 67 0.54 -14.79 -17.26
CA GLN A 67 1.66 -14.27 -16.47
C GLN A 67 1.23 -13.15 -15.53
N VAL A 68 0.19 -12.38 -15.84
CA VAL A 68 -0.28 -11.29 -14.96
C VAL A 68 -0.71 -11.81 -13.58
N TRP A 69 -1.14 -13.08 -13.51
CA TRP A 69 -1.57 -13.75 -12.29
C TRP A 69 -0.46 -14.61 -11.66
N ASP A 70 0.69 -14.77 -12.32
CA ASP A 70 1.79 -15.59 -11.81
C ASP A 70 2.53 -14.84 -10.71
N THR A 71 2.07 -15.07 -9.49
CA THR A 71 2.64 -14.46 -8.30
C THR A 71 3.79 -15.26 -7.68
N SER A 72 4.25 -16.33 -8.35
CA SER A 72 5.32 -17.22 -7.86
C SER A 72 6.73 -16.67 -8.10
N LYS A 73 6.88 -15.75 -9.06
CA LYS A 73 8.13 -15.07 -9.37
C LYS A 73 7.92 -13.57 -9.17
N PRO A 74 8.66 -12.92 -8.26
CA PRO A 74 8.69 -11.46 -8.23
C PRO A 74 9.40 -10.97 -9.49
N THR A 75 8.68 -10.26 -10.35
CA THR A 75 9.21 -9.81 -11.63
C THR A 75 10.12 -8.61 -11.41
N GLY A 76 11.39 -8.73 -11.79
CA GLY A 76 12.15 -7.53 -12.15
C GLY A 76 11.58 -7.02 -13.46
N THR A 77 11.00 -5.82 -13.49
CA THR A 77 10.59 -5.23 -14.76
C THR A 77 11.84 -4.62 -15.39
N SER A 78 12.34 -5.30 -16.41
CA SER A 78 13.64 -5.02 -17.03
C SER A 78 13.70 -3.71 -17.81
N HIS A 79 12.58 -2.98 -17.93
CA HIS A 79 12.52 -1.73 -18.68
C HIS A 79 12.70 -0.47 -17.83
N HIS A 80 12.52 -0.54 -16.50
CA HIS A 80 12.74 0.63 -15.64
C HIS A 80 14.22 0.89 -15.42
N SER A 81 14.62 2.16 -15.50
CA SER A 81 15.99 2.56 -15.21
C SER A 81 16.28 2.43 -13.70
N PRO A 82 17.46 1.92 -13.30
CA PRO A 82 17.82 1.80 -11.89
C PRO A 82 17.77 3.14 -11.16
N VAL A 83 17.09 3.18 -10.01
CA VAL A 83 16.86 4.41 -9.26
C VAL A 83 17.99 4.70 -8.28
N HIS A 84 18.41 5.96 -8.19
CA HIS A 84 19.39 6.42 -7.21
C HIS A 84 18.72 7.02 -5.99
N ILE A 85 19.15 6.61 -4.81
CA ILE A 85 18.72 7.17 -3.54
C ILE A 85 19.82 8.09 -3.02
N ARG A 86 19.51 9.37 -2.84
CA ARG A 86 20.48 10.41 -2.47
C ARG A 86 20.42 10.68 -0.97
N LEU A 87 21.57 10.66 -0.32
CA LEU A 87 21.71 11.09 1.07
C LEU A 87 21.73 12.63 1.17
N LYS A 88 21.20 13.16 2.27
CA LYS A 88 21.37 14.58 2.64
C LYS A 88 22.83 14.93 2.89
N ASN A 89 23.58 14.00 3.48
CA ASN A 89 25.00 14.09 3.71
C ASN A 89 25.69 12.78 3.31
N ASN A 90 26.56 12.84 2.29
CA ASN A 90 27.26 11.68 1.73
C ASN A 90 28.38 11.14 2.64
N SER A 91 28.68 11.80 3.75
CA SER A 91 29.73 11.38 4.69
C SER A 91 29.18 10.67 5.94
N THR A 92 27.86 10.56 6.10
CA THR A 92 27.22 9.92 7.26
C THR A 92 26.56 8.61 6.87
N TYR A 93 26.94 7.54 7.57
CA TYR A 93 26.37 6.21 7.41
C TYR A 93 25.47 5.87 8.61
N SER A 94 24.21 5.53 8.34
CA SER A 94 23.26 5.13 9.37
C SER A 94 23.38 3.63 9.65
N SER A 95 23.79 3.27 10.87
CA SER A 95 23.91 1.87 11.28
C SER A 95 23.23 1.61 12.62
N ARG A 96 22.32 0.65 12.63
CA ARG A 96 21.62 0.11 13.79
C ARG A 96 21.77 -1.40 13.79
N ALA A 97 22.20 -1.95 14.92
CA ALA A 97 22.37 -3.39 15.09
C ALA A 97 21.04 -4.14 14.93
N GLN A 98 21.12 -5.38 14.43
CA GLN A 98 19.96 -6.26 14.33
C GLN A 98 19.45 -6.61 15.74
N PHE A 99 18.14 -6.43 15.96
CA PHE A 99 17.50 -6.89 17.18
C PHE A 99 17.50 -8.42 17.27
N PRO A 100 17.59 -9.02 18.47
CA PRO A 100 17.49 -10.46 18.63
C PRO A 100 16.21 -11.01 17.99
N ILE A 101 16.35 -11.97 17.08
CA ILE A 101 15.23 -12.69 16.46
C ILE A 101 15.20 -14.10 17.04
N SER A 102 14.06 -14.50 17.59
CA SER A 102 13.88 -15.86 18.11
C SER A 102 14.05 -16.91 17.01
N PHE A 103 14.48 -18.12 17.38
CA PHE A 103 14.66 -19.24 16.44
C PHE A 103 13.40 -19.51 15.59
N THR A 104 12.22 -19.52 16.21
CA THR A 104 10.94 -19.72 15.51
C THR A 104 10.69 -18.68 14.44
N HIS A 105 10.97 -17.41 14.73
CA HIS A 105 10.79 -16.33 13.77
C HIS A 105 11.84 -16.37 12.65
N ARG A 106 13.10 -16.73 12.97
CA ARG A 106 14.13 -16.94 11.93
C ARG A 106 13.75 -18.06 10.98
N ARG A 107 13.26 -19.21 11.47
CA ARG A 107 12.76 -20.28 10.58
C ARG A 107 11.61 -19.81 9.68
N GLY A 108 10.70 -18.99 10.21
CA GLY A 108 9.63 -18.38 9.43
C GLY A 108 10.12 -17.44 8.33
N LEU A 109 11.15 -16.65 8.62
CA LEU A 109 11.77 -15.73 7.65
C LEU A 109 12.68 -16.43 6.65
N LYS A 110 13.30 -17.56 7.01
CA LYS A 110 14.27 -18.27 6.15
C LYS A 110 13.70 -18.55 4.75
N LEU A 111 12.47 -19.07 4.67
CA LEU A 111 11.82 -19.35 3.38
C LEU A 111 11.69 -18.10 2.51
N ILE A 112 11.44 -16.94 3.11
CA ILE A 112 11.30 -15.67 2.42
C ILE A 112 12.66 -15.16 1.96
N ILE A 113 13.66 -15.16 2.86
CA ILE A 113 15.02 -14.72 2.56
C ILE A 113 15.65 -15.58 1.46
N ASP A 114 15.53 -16.91 1.55
CA ASP A 114 16.07 -17.83 0.54
C ASP A 114 15.40 -17.62 -0.81
N HIS A 115 14.07 -17.45 -0.84
CA HIS A 115 13.35 -17.14 -2.07
C HIS A 115 13.81 -15.81 -2.68
N LEU A 116 13.91 -14.73 -1.90
CA LEU A 116 14.37 -13.43 -2.38
C LEU A 116 15.82 -13.47 -2.90
N LYS A 117 16.70 -14.24 -2.25
CA LYS A 117 18.07 -14.47 -2.72
C LYS A 117 18.12 -15.25 -4.04
N GLN A 118 17.33 -16.32 -4.16
CA GLN A 118 17.23 -17.11 -5.40
C GLN A 118 16.76 -16.28 -6.58
N GLN A 119 15.90 -15.29 -6.34
CA GLN A 119 15.42 -14.35 -7.36
C GLN A 119 16.37 -13.17 -7.60
N GLY A 120 17.51 -13.10 -6.90
CA GLY A 120 18.46 -12.00 -7.02
C GLY A 120 17.98 -10.66 -6.46
N LEU A 121 16.85 -10.63 -5.74
CA LEU A 121 16.32 -9.43 -5.09
C LEU A 121 17.09 -9.06 -3.82
N LEU A 122 17.68 -10.07 -3.19
CA LEU A 122 18.61 -9.92 -2.09
C LEU A 122 19.98 -10.47 -2.48
N ILE A 123 21.02 -9.68 -2.23
CA ILE A 123 22.41 -10.09 -2.44
C ILE A 123 23.23 -9.90 -1.16
N PRO A 124 24.28 -10.71 -0.95
CA PRO A 124 25.28 -10.42 0.07
C PRO A 124 25.98 -9.09 -0.20
N ILE A 125 26.25 -8.33 0.86
CA ILE A 125 27.00 -7.08 0.79
C ILE A 125 27.89 -6.92 2.02
N ASN A 126 28.91 -6.07 1.92
CA ASN A 126 29.63 -5.54 3.07
C ASN A 126 29.39 -4.02 3.10
N SER A 127 28.45 -3.57 3.93
CA SER A 127 27.98 -2.18 3.95
C SER A 127 28.34 -1.49 5.28
N PRO A 128 28.76 -0.21 5.26
CA PRO A 128 28.88 0.57 6.48
C PRO A 128 27.52 0.87 7.14
N CYS A 129 26.41 0.76 6.39
CA CYS A 129 25.06 0.92 6.92
C CYS A 129 24.50 -0.43 7.39
N ASN A 130 23.56 -0.38 8.33
CA ASN A 130 22.76 -1.53 8.71
C ASN A 130 21.43 -1.06 9.31
N THR A 131 20.34 -1.72 8.98
CA THR A 131 19.04 -1.52 9.65
C THR A 131 18.43 -2.85 10.05
N PRO A 132 17.71 -2.92 11.18
CA PRO A 132 17.16 -4.18 11.66
C PRO A 132 15.96 -4.62 10.83
N ILE A 133 15.81 -5.93 10.66
CA ILE A 133 14.61 -6.56 10.16
C ILE A 133 13.73 -7.08 11.31
N LEU A 134 12.42 -7.08 11.07
CA LEU A 134 11.36 -7.44 11.99
C LEU A 134 10.49 -8.55 11.34
N PRO A 135 10.34 -9.71 12.00
CA PRO A 135 9.40 -10.74 11.58
C PRO A 135 7.97 -10.33 11.95
N VAL A 136 7.11 -10.13 10.96
CA VAL A 136 5.68 -9.87 11.19
C VAL A 136 4.86 -11.08 10.80
N ARG A 137 4.16 -11.68 11.75
CA ARG A 137 3.28 -12.84 11.49
C ARG A 137 1.87 -12.34 11.13
N LYS A 138 1.39 -12.68 9.94
CA LYS A 138 0.01 -12.40 9.52
C LYS A 138 -0.98 -13.31 10.27
N PRO A 139 -2.27 -12.94 10.36
CA PRO A 139 -3.31 -13.82 10.91
C PRO A 139 -3.40 -15.18 10.22
N SER A 140 -3.05 -15.25 8.92
CA SER A 140 -2.94 -16.50 8.16
C SER A 140 -1.79 -17.41 8.60
N GLY A 141 -0.95 -16.97 9.53
CA GLY A 141 0.25 -17.68 9.99
C GLY A 141 1.50 -17.44 9.14
N VAL A 142 1.36 -16.84 7.96
CA VAL A 142 2.46 -16.53 7.04
C VAL A 142 3.30 -15.36 7.58
N TYR A 143 4.63 -15.47 7.48
CA TYR A 143 5.55 -14.39 7.87
C TYR A 143 5.67 -13.33 6.78
N ARG A 144 6.01 -12.11 7.20
CA ARG A 144 6.42 -10.99 6.36
C ARG A 144 7.73 -10.45 6.91
N LEU A 145 8.68 -10.24 6.01
CA LEU A 145 9.90 -9.50 6.28
C LEU A 145 9.58 -8.00 6.26
N VAL A 146 9.87 -7.29 7.35
CA VAL A 146 9.78 -5.83 7.41
C VAL A 146 11.14 -5.29 7.82
N GLN A 147 11.70 -4.34 7.09
CA GLN A 147 12.93 -3.67 7.47
C GLN A 147 12.60 -2.31 8.09
N ASP A 148 13.19 -2.01 9.25
CA ASP A 148 13.01 -0.72 9.91
C ASP A 148 13.91 0.33 9.25
N LEU A 149 13.39 0.98 8.22
CA LEU A 149 14.10 1.97 7.42
C LEU A 149 13.99 3.41 7.96
N GLN A 150 13.51 3.61 9.19
CA GLN A 150 13.35 4.96 9.78
C GLN A 150 14.64 5.79 9.70
N LEU A 151 15.78 5.21 10.10
CA LEU A 151 17.08 5.90 10.06
C LEU A 151 17.54 6.25 8.64
N ILE A 152 17.16 5.44 7.65
CA ILE A 152 17.47 5.70 6.25
C ILE A 152 16.56 6.81 5.73
N ASN A 153 15.26 6.74 6.01
CA ASN A 153 14.28 7.75 5.61
C ASN A 153 14.60 9.15 6.19
N GLU A 154 15.20 9.22 7.37
CA GLU A 154 15.70 10.48 7.95
C GLU A 154 16.95 11.02 7.22
N ALA A 155 17.81 10.13 6.73
CA ALA A 155 19.09 10.48 6.11
C ALA A 155 18.99 10.79 4.61
N VAL A 156 17.96 10.31 3.91
CA VAL A 156 17.75 10.56 2.47
C VAL A 156 17.15 11.94 2.20
N VAL A 157 17.48 12.51 1.04
CA VAL A 157 16.84 13.72 0.52
C VAL A 157 15.42 13.33 0.07
N PRO A 158 14.36 13.86 0.70
CA PRO A 158 13.00 13.47 0.34
C PRO A 158 12.66 13.93 -1.07
N LEU A 159 11.97 13.09 -1.83
CA LEU A 159 11.35 13.50 -3.08
C LEU A 159 10.05 14.26 -2.80
N HIS A 160 9.69 15.17 -3.70
CA HIS A 160 8.41 15.87 -3.60
C HIS A 160 7.28 14.90 -3.97
N PRO A 161 6.32 14.61 -3.06
CA PRO A 161 5.27 13.64 -3.35
C PRO A 161 4.31 14.22 -4.39
N VAL A 162 4.27 13.60 -5.57
CA VAL A 162 3.28 13.89 -6.63
C VAL A 162 2.10 12.91 -6.59
N VAL A 163 2.02 12.06 -5.56
CA VAL A 163 0.90 11.12 -5.40
C VAL A 163 -0.37 11.91 -5.12
N PRO A 164 -1.43 11.79 -5.95
CA PRO A 164 -2.64 12.56 -5.78
C PRO A 164 -3.33 12.21 -4.45
N ASN A 165 -3.89 13.21 -3.80
CA ASN A 165 -4.75 12.97 -2.64
C ASN A 165 -5.90 12.04 -3.05
N PRO A 166 -6.17 10.95 -2.30
CA PRO A 166 -7.26 10.04 -2.60
C PRO A 166 -8.62 10.70 -2.89
N TYR A 167 -8.98 11.83 -2.26
CA TYR A 167 -10.24 12.52 -2.61
C TYR A 167 -10.22 13.10 -4.00
N THR A 168 -9.13 13.79 -4.33
CA THR A 168 -8.99 14.39 -5.64
C THR A 168 -9.05 13.29 -6.69
N LEU A 169 -8.37 12.17 -6.44
CA LEU A 169 -8.44 11.00 -7.30
C LEU A 169 -9.88 10.48 -7.44
N LEU A 170 -10.58 10.24 -6.32
CA LEU A 170 -11.96 9.72 -6.33
C LEU A 170 -12.99 10.70 -6.91
N SER A 171 -12.66 12.00 -6.99
CA SER A 171 -13.51 13.00 -7.64
C SER A 171 -13.51 12.86 -9.16
N HIS A 172 -12.50 12.19 -9.74
CA HIS A 172 -12.43 11.88 -11.16
C HIS A 172 -13.26 10.66 -11.58
N ILE A 173 -13.87 9.93 -10.64
CA ILE A 173 -14.80 8.84 -10.99
C ILE A 173 -16.02 9.44 -11.72
N PRO A 174 -16.31 9.01 -12.97
CA PRO A 174 -17.47 9.50 -13.70
C PRO A 174 -18.79 9.23 -12.94
N PRO A 175 -19.70 10.23 -12.84
CA PRO A 175 -20.99 10.03 -12.21
C PRO A 175 -21.79 8.91 -12.88
N GLY A 176 -22.43 8.06 -12.07
CA GLY A 176 -23.26 6.97 -12.58
C GLY A 176 -22.49 5.80 -13.21
N THR A 177 -21.17 5.69 -12.98
CA THR A 177 -20.36 4.55 -13.45
C THR A 177 -21.03 3.23 -13.03
N PRO A 178 -21.46 2.38 -13.99
CA PRO A 178 -22.21 1.17 -13.66
C PRO A 178 -21.33 -0.05 -13.34
N HIS A 179 -20.08 -0.09 -13.83
CA HIS A 179 -19.18 -1.22 -13.63
C HIS A 179 -17.77 -0.75 -13.26
N PHE A 180 -17.15 -1.48 -12.34
CA PHE A 180 -15.83 -1.19 -11.82
C PHE A 180 -14.94 -2.43 -11.89
N THR A 181 -13.65 -2.20 -12.07
CA THR A 181 -12.60 -3.21 -11.85
C THR A 181 -11.55 -2.63 -10.91
N VAL A 182 -11.20 -3.35 -9.84
CA VAL A 182 -10.11 -3.00 -8.92
C VAL A 182 -9.00 -4.04 -9.02
N LEU A 183 -7.77 -3.58 -9.24
CA LEU A 183 -6.57 -4.41 -9.28
C LEU A 183 -5.55 -3.93 -8.23
N ASP A 184 -4.98 -4.86 -7.48
CA ASP A 184 -3.90 -4.64 -6.51
C ASP A 184 -2.62 -5.25 -7.09
N LEU A 185 -1.60 -4.44 -7.36
CA LEU A 185 -0.34 -4.95 -7.90
C LEU A 185 0.49 -5.63 -6.81
N LYS A 186 0.87 -6.88 -7.04
CA LYS A 186 1.65 -7.66 -6.08
C LYS A 186 3.12 -7.32 -6.19
N ASP A 187 3.76 -7.11 -5.03
CA ASP A 187 5.21 -6.85 -4.90
C ASP A 187 5.69 -5.71 -5.81
N ALA A 188 4.81 -4.72 -6.02
CA ALA A 188 4.95 -3.60 -6.93
C ALA A 188 6.33 -2.93 -6.87
N PHE A 189 6.84 -2.60 -5.69
CA PHE A 189 8.12 -1.91 -5.56
C PHE A 189 9.32 -2.74 -6.06
N PHE A 190 9.26 -4.07 -5.97
CA PHE A 190 10.34 -4.93 -6.44
C PHE A 190 10.48 -4.95 -7.96
N THR A 191 9.52 -4.36 -8.68
CA THR A 191 9.64 -4.15 -10.12
C THR A 191 10.69 -3.09 -10.46
N ILE A 192 10.91 -2.11 -9.58
CA ILE A 192 11.84 -1.00 -9.82
C ILE A 192 13.25 -1.41 -9.40
N PRO A 193 14.23 -1.48 -10.32
CA PRO A 193 15.61 -1.77 -9.96
C PRO A 193 16.21 -0.61 -9.16
N LEU A 194 17.02 -0.96 -8.16
CA LEU A 194 17.81 0.00 -7.42
C LEU A 194 19.18 0.12 -8.08
N HIS A 195 19.75 1.32 -8.13
CA HIS A 195 21.10 1.50 -8.65
C HIS A 195 22.14 0.89 -7.68
N PRO A 196 23.19 0.19 -8.17
CA PRO A 196 24.21 -0.43 -7.32
C PRO A 196 24.84 0.50 -6.28
N ASP A 197 25.07 1.76 -6.64
CA ASP A 197 25.58 2.80 -5.73
C ASP A 197 24.66 3.08 -4.53
N SER A 198 23.40 2.67 -4.58
CA SER A 198 22.44 2.83 -3.49
C SER A 198 22.22 1.54 -2.69
N TYR A 199 22.79 0.41 -3.10
CA TYR A 199 22.62 -0.88 -2.41
C TYR A 199 23.06 -0.84 -0.96
N PHE A 200 24.16 -0.15 -0.67
CA PHE A 200 24.70 -0.12 0.69
C PHE A 200 23.70 0.45 1.71
N LEU A 201 22.81 1.36 1.31
CA LEU A 201 21.86 2.04 2.18
C LEU A 201 20.86 1.09 2.85
N PHE A 202 20.46 0.05 2.15
CA PHE A 202 19.39 -0.85 2.58
C PHE A 202 19.91 -2.18 3.14
N ALA A 203 21.17 -2.22 3.56
CA ALA A 203 21.75 -3.39 4.16
C ALA A 203 21.09 -3.74 5.51
N PHE A 204 20.93 -5.04 5.76
CA PHE A 204 20.50 -5.59 7.04
C PHE A 204 21.26 -6.88 7.36
N THR A 205 21.36 -7.22 8.64
CA THR A 205 22.02 -8.44 9.08
C THR A 205 21.04 -9.61 9.09
N TRP A 206 21.45 -10.74 8.52
CA TRP A 206 20.72 -12.00 8.56
C TRP A 206 21.61 -13.11 9.13
N GLU A 207 21.08 -13.84 10.11
CA GLU A 207 21.68 -15.08 10.63
C GLU A 207 20.81 -16.25 10.19
N ASP A 208 21.39 -17.16 9.42
CA ASP A 208 20.68 -18.35 8.97
C ASP A 208 20.45 -19.33 10.14
N PRO A 209 19.19 -19.74 10.42
CA PRO A 209 18.87 -20.54 11.60
C PRO A 209 19.39 -21.98 11.56
N ASP A 210 19.76 -22.51 10.40
CA ASP A 210 20.21 -23.89 10.25
C ASP A 210 21.74 -23.99 10.27
N THR A 211 22.42 -22.99 9.68
CA THR A 211 23.89 -22.97 9.56
C THR A 211 24.58 -22.05 10.59
N HIS A 212 23.82 -21.18 11.26
CA HIS A 212 24.33 -20.12 12.16
C HIS A 212 25.29 -19.13 11.49
N VAL A 213 25.34 -19.11 10.16
CA VAL A 213 26.13 -18.13 9.41
C VAL A 213 25.42 -16.79 9.46
N SER A 214 26.13 -15.77 9.94
CA SER A 214 25.68 -14.38 9.99
C SER A 214 26.38 -13.56 8.92
N GLY A 215 25.63 -12.71 8.22
CA GLY A 215 26.16 -11.81 7.21
C GLY A 215 25.18 -10.69 6.87
N GLN A 216 25.63 -9.69 6.12
CA GLN A 216 24.76 -8.64 5.61
C GLN A 216 24.18 -9.01 4.25
N LEU A 217 22.90 -8.72 4.09
CA LEU A 217 22.18 -8.76 2.83
C LEU A 217 21.68 -7.35 2.50
N THR A 218 21.46 -7.07 1.23
CA THR A 218 20.79 -5.84 0.79
C THR A 218 19.91 -6.10 -0.42
N TRP A 219 19.05 -5.12 -0.72
CA TRP A 219 18.13 -5.15 -1.84
C TRP A 219 18.78 -4.67 -3.13
N THR A 220 18.48 -5.34 -4.24
CA THR A 220 18.83 -4.92 -5.61
C THR A 220 17.71 -4.16 -6.30
N VAL A 221 16.54 -4.12 -5.66
CA VAL A 221 15.31 -3.47 -6.10
C VAL A 221 14.82 -2.52 -5.01
N LEU A 222 13.87 -1.66 -5.34
CA LEU A 222 13.32 -0.69 -4.41
C LEU A 222 12.62 -1.38 -3.23
N PRO A 223 13.08 -1.21 -1.98
CA PRO A 223 12.55 -1.94 -0.85
C PRO A 223 11.22 -1.36 -0.33
N GLN A 224 10.43 -2.23 0.32
CA GLN A 224 9.28 -1.79 1.11
C GLN A 224 9.76 -1.03 2.36
N GLY A 225 9.08 0.09 2.69
CA GLY A 225 9.37 0.90 3.88
C GLY A 225 10.30 2.08 3.63
N CYS A 226 10.90 2.20 2.44
CA CYS A 226 11.57 3.44 2.03
C CYS A 226 10.49 4.49 1.69
N CYS A 227 10.66 5.71 2.21
CA CYS A 227 9.66 6.78 2.10
C CYS A 227 9.36 7.19 0.66
N ASP A 228 10.36 7.09 -0.23
CA ASP A 228 10.20 7.49 -1.63
C ASP A 228 9.64 6.35 -2.50
N SER A 229 9.54 5.12 -1.99
CA SER A 229 9.10 3.96 -2.77
C SER A 229 7.72 4.14 -3.42
N PRO A 230 6.68 4.60 -2.70
CA PRO A 230 5.36 4.83 -3.30
C PRO A 230 5.39 5.87 -4.41
N HIS A 231 6.19 6.92 -4.25
CA HIS A 231 6.30 7.99 -5.23
C HIS A 231 7.01 7.53 -6.50
N ILE A 232 8.19 6.92 -6.35
CA ILE A 232 9.00 6.40 -7.47
C ILE A 232 8.21 5.38 -8.27
N PHE A 233 7.60 4.41 -7.59
CA PHE A 233 6.78 3.40 -8.26
C PHE A 233 5.55 4.00 -8.92
N GLY A 234 4.84 4.91 -8.22
CA GLY A 234 3.65 5.57 -8.75
C GLY A 234 3.94 6.32 -10.05
N GLN A 235 5.07 7.04 -10.13
CA GLN A 235 5.49 7.74 -11.35
C GLN A 235 5.87 6.76 -12.47
N ALA A 236 6.62 5.72 -12.16
CA ALA A 236 7.03 4.71 -13.14
C ALA A 236 5.81 4.00 -13.76
N LEU A 237 4.86 3.58 -12.92
CA LEU A 237 3.63 2.96 -13.38
C LEU A 237 2.74 3.95 -14.15
N ALA A 238 2.65 5.21 -13.70
CA ALA A 238 1.87 6.22 -14.41
C ALA A 238 2.42 6.49 -15.82
N ALA A 239 3.74 6.52 -15.97
CA ALA A 239 4.40 6.66 -17.27
C ALA A 239 4.08 5.46 -18.19
N ASP A 240 4.16 4.24 -17.65
CA ASP A 240 3.79 3.04 -18.40
C ASP A 240 2.32 3.06 -18.83
N LEU A 241 1.40 3.39 -17.92
CA LEU A 241 -0.04 3.39 -18.18
C LEU A 241 -0.47 4.42 -19.24
N GLN A 242 0.34 5.43 -19.57
CA GLN A 242 0.06 6.34 -20.69
C GLN A 242 0.04 5.63 -22.05
N GLU A 243 0.74 4.50 -22.17
CA GLU A 243 0.75 3.67 -23.38
C GLU A 243 -0.39 2.64 -23.40
N CYS A 244 -1.13 2.48 -22.29
CA CYS A 244 -2.27 1.58 -22.22
C CYS A 244 -3.50 2.22 -22.88
N LEU A 245 -3.84 1.78 -24.09
CA LEU A 245 -4.99 2.28 -24.84
C LEU A 245 -6.27 1.58 -24.39
N LEU A 246 -7.08 2.30 -23.61
CA LEU A 246 -8.43 1.87 -23.23
C LEU A 246 -9.45 2.43 -24.23
N GLU A 247 -10.54 1.70 -24.47
CA GLU A 247 -11.58 2.10 -25.41
C GLU A 247 -12.43 3.25 -24.87
N ALA A 248 -12.98 3.10 -23.65
CA ALA A 248 -13.86 4.12 -23.07
C ALA A 248 -13.80 4.21 -21.54
N SER A 249 -13.15 3.26 -20.86
CA SER A 249 -13.06 3.30 -19.40
C SER A 249 -12.12 4.39 -18.90
N THR A 250 -12.44 4.96 -17.74
CA THR A 250 -11.56 5.88 -17.02
C THR A 250 -10.70 5.08 -16.04
N LEU A 251 -9.38 5.17 -16.16
CA LEU A 251 -8.42 4.53 -15.24
C LEU A 251 -7.93 5.51 -14.18
N LEU A 252 -8.10 5.12 -12.91
CA LEU A 252 -7.58 5.83 -11.75
C LEU A 252 -6.47 4.98 -11.14
N GLN A 253 -5.35 5.63 -10.83
CA GLN A 253 -4.19 4.99 -10.19
C GLN A 253 -3.92 5.67 -8.84
N TYR A 254 -3.73 4.84 -7.82
CA TYR A 254 -3.17 5.24 -6.54
C TYR A 254 -2.02 4.32 -6.16
N VAL A 255 -0.79 4.74 -6.47
CA VAL A 255 0.43 3.92 -6.28
C VAL A 255 0.28 2.56 -6.98
N ASP A 256 0.03 1.48 -6.25
CA ASP A 256 -0.14 0.09 -6.69
C ASP A 256 -1.61 -0.36 -6.80
N ASP A 257 -2.56 0.45 -6.34
CA ASP A 257 -3.99 0.22 -6.48
C ASP A 257 -4.51 0.88 -7.79
N LEU A 258 -5.18 0.08 -8.62
CA LEU A 258 -5.81 0.54 -9.86
C LEU A 258 -7.33 0.38 -9.79
N LEU A 259 -8.05 1.39 -10.28
CA LEU A 259 -9.50 1.38 -10.44
C LEU A 259 -9.87 1.75 -11.87
N LEU A 260 -10.57 0.84 -12.54
CA LEU A 260 -11.17 1.06 -13.85
C LEU A 260 -12.65 1.36 -13.67
N CYS A 261 -13.12 2.45 -14.25
CA CYS A 261 -14.52 2.88 -14.27
C CYS A 261 -15.08 2.76 -15.68
N SER A 262 -16.02 1.83 -15.90
CA SER A 262 -16.47 1.46 -17.24
C SER A 262 -17.96 1.77 -17.47
N PRO A 263 -18.35 2.30 -18.64
CA PRO A 263 -19.73 2.70 -18.94
C PRO A 263 -20.68 1.53 -19.21
N SER A 264 -20.17 0.33 -19.48
CA SER A 264 -20.96 -0.87 -19.73
C SER A 264 -20.20 -2.12 -19.27
N LEU A 265 -20.89 -3.25 -19.12
CA LEU A 265 -20.26 -4.52 -18.78
C LEU A 265 -19.29 -4.99 -19.88
N LEU A 266 -19.71 -4.85 -21.15
CA LEU A 266 -18.92 -5.26 -22.31
C LEU A 266 -17.60 -4.48 -22.38
N THR A 267 -17.68 -3.14 -22.32
CA THR A 267 -16.50 -2.27 -22.24
C THR A 267 -15.64 -2.60 -21.01
N SER A 268 -16.27 -2.91 -19.87
CA SER A 268 -15.54 -3.29 -18.66
C SER A 268 -14.71 -4.55 -18.87
N GLN A 269 -15.25 -5.56 -19.54
CA GLN A 269 -14.54 -6.81 -19.84
C GLN A 269 -13.39 -6.61 -20.83
N GLU A 270 -13.63 -5.82 -21.88
CA GLU A 270 -12.63 -5.51 -22.91
C GLU A 270 -11.47 -4.69 -22.33
N ASP A 271 -11.77 -3.55 -21.70
CA ASP A 271 -10.75 -2.67 -21.12
C ASP A 271 -10.02 -3.33 -19.94
N THR A 272 -10.70 -4.15 -19.13
CA THR A 272 -10.05 -4.95 -18.08
C THR A 272 -9.06 -5.94 -18.69
N SER A 273 -9.43 -6.61 -19.78
CA SER A 273 -8.54 -7.56 -20.46
C SER A 273 -7.34 -6.85 -21.09
N THR A 274 -7.57 -5.71 -21.73
CA THR A 274 -6.52 -4.84 -22.27
C THR A 274 -5.54 -4.42 -21.19
N LEU A 275 -6.03 -3.93 -20.05
CA LEU A 275 -5.20 -3.53 -18.91
C LEU A 275 -4.40 -4.70 -18.34
N LEU A 276 -5.02 -5.86 -18.12
CA LEU A 276 -4.33 -7.04 -17.60
C LEU A 276 -3.26 -7.56 -18.57
N ASN A 277 -3.55 -7.57 -19.87
CA ASN A 277 -2.58 -7.93 -20.91
C ASN A 277 -1.41 -6.97 -20.95
N PHE A 278 -1.68 -5.66 -20.88
CA PHE A 278 -0.67 -4.61 -20.80
C PHE A 278 0.23 -4.80 -19.58
N LEU A 279 -0.36 -4.93 -18.38
CA LEU A 279 0.37 -5.14 -17.13
C LEU A 279 1.25 -6.40 -17.20
N GLY A 280 0.69 -7.52 -17.67
CA GLY A 280 1.43 -8.77 -17.82
C GLY A 280 2.60 -8.67 -18.79
N ALA A 281 2.43 -7.97 -19.92
CA ALA A 281 3.47 -7.73 -20.90
C ALA A 281 4.59 -6.82 -20.38
N ARG A 282 4.26 -5.83 -19.54
CA ARG A 282 5.22 -4.97 -18.83
C ARG A 282 5.86 -5.64 -17.61
N GLY A 283 5.48 -6.88 -17.29
CA GLY A 283 6.04 -7.64 -16.17
C GLY A 283 5.39 -7.37 -14.81
N TYR A 284 4.34 -6.55 -14.74
CA TYR A 284 3.56 -6.39 -13.51
C TYR A 284 2.78 -7.67 -13.18
N ARG A 285 2.47 -7.85 -11.89
CA ARG A 285 1.66 -8.95 -11.36
C ARG A 285 0.51 -8.39 -10.55
N VAL A 286 -0.66 -8.99 -10.70
CA VAL A 286 -1.87 -8.63 -9.97
C VAL A 286 -2.13 -9.71 -8.92
N ASN A 287 -2.56 -9.29 -7.74
CA ASN A 287 -2.99 -10.19 -6.68
C ASN A 287 -4.39 -10.77 -7.00
N PRO A 288 -4.50 -12.06 -7.36
CA PRO A 288 -5.77 -12.62 -7.81
C PRO A 288 -6.84 -12.62 -6.73
N SER A 289 -6.45 -12.79 -5.45
CA SER A 289 -7.42 -12.86 -4.34
C SER A 289 -7.98 -11.51 -3.92
N LYS A 290 -7.38 -10.41 -4.36
CA LYS A 290 -7.85 -9.04 -4.11
C LYS A 290 -8.48 -8.39 -5.33
N ALA A 291 -8.33 -8.99 -6.51
CA ALA A 291 -8.90 -8.45 -7.74
C ALA A 291 -10.44 -8.51 -7.66
N GLN A 292 -11.09 -7.39 -7.99
CA GLN A 292 -12.55 -7.29 -8.08
C GLN A 292 -12.86 -6.90 -9.53
N LEU A 293 -13.47 -7.78 -10.31
CA LEU A 293 -13.48 -7.68 -11.77
C LEU A 293 -14.88 -7.45 -12.33
N CYS A 294 -15.06 -6.35 -13.06
CA CYS A 294 -16.28 -6.04 -13.83
C CYS A 294 -17.57 -6.06 -13.00
N THR A 295 -17.54 -5.60 -11.75
CA THR A 295 -18.69 -5.62 -10.83
C THR A 295 -19.29 -4.22 -10.62
N PRO A 296 -20.60 -4.11 -10.32
CA PRO A 296 -21.22 -2.82 -10.00
C PRO A 296 -20.84 -2.30 -8.60
N SER A 297 -20.30 -3.16 -7.73
CA SER A 297 -19.89 -2.79 -6.37
C SER A 297 -18.47 -3.27 -6.11
N VAL A 298 -17.60 -2.35 -5.66
CA VAL A 298 -16.20 -2.63 -5.34
C VAL A 298 -15.74 -1.85 -4.11
N THR A 299 -14.70 -2.34 -3.44
CA THR A 299 -13.96 -1.59 -2.42
C THR A 299 -12.66 -1.07 -3.01
N TYR A 300 -12.44 0.24 -2.95
CA TYR A 300 -11.22 0.91 -3.42
C TYR A 300 -10.78 1.97 -2.39
N LEU A 301 -9.52 1.93 -1.96
CA LEU A 301 -8.94 2.84 -0.93
C LEU A 301 -9.75 2.93 0.38
N GLY A 302 -10.42 1.85 0.76
CA GLY A 302 -11.28 1.78 1.95
C GLY A 302 -12.65 2.48 1.79
N ILE A 303 -13.09 2.66 0.55
CA ILE A 303 -14.41 3.19 0.18
C ILE A 303 -15.13 2.16 -0.69
N THR A 304 -16.37 1.87 -0.34
CA THR A 304 -17.30 1.11 -1.17
C THR A 304 -17.86 2.02 -2.26
N LEU A 305 -17.64 1.64 -3.51
CA LEU A 305 -18.14 2.31 -4.70
C LEU A 305 -19.28 1.50 -5.28
N THR A 306 -20.37 2.19 -5.63
CA THR A 306 -21.54 1.64 -6.33
C THR A 306 -22.01 2.65 -7.38
N PRO A 307 -22.92 2.30 -8.31
CA PRO A 307 -23.36 3.24 -9.34
C PRO A 307 -24.10 4.45 -8.75
N THR A 308 -24.64 4.30 -7.54
CA THR A 308 -25.47 5.31 -6.87
C THR A 308 -24.81 5.96 -5.66
N SER A 309 -23.75 5.39 -5.10
CA SER A 309 -23.17 5.87 -3.83
C SER A 309 -21.67 5.60 -3.69
N LYS A 310 -21.02 6.43 -2.88
CA LYS A 310 -19.65 6.26 -2.37
C LYS A 310 -19.74 6.29 -0.84
N SER A 311 -19.37 5.21 -0.16
CA SER A 311 -19.49 5.08 1.30
C SER A 311 -18.24 4.49 1.93
N LEU A 312 -17.94 4.84 3.19
CA LEU A 312 -16.81 4.23 3.91
C LEU A 312 -17.11 2.76 4.21
N THR A 313 -16.09 1.91 4.18
CA THR A 313 -16.23 0.50 4.56
C THR A 313 -16.54 0.34 6.05
N GLY A 314 -17.24 -0.74 6.41
CA GLY A 314 -17.55 -1.07 7.80
C GLY A 314 -16.31 -1.13 8.70
N ASP A 315 -15.24 -1.77 8.22
CA ASP A 315 -13.96 -1.85 8.94
C ASP A 315 -13.36 -0.47 9.22
N ARG A 316 -13.46 0.45 8.24
CA ARG A 316 -12.95 1.80 8.40
C ARG A 316 -13.79 2.61 9.39
N ILE A 317 -15.10 2.39 9.40
CA ILE A 317 -16.01 2.98 10.39
C ILE A 317 -15.70 2.44 11.78
N HIS A 318 -15.52 1.13 11.93
CA HIS A 318 -15.18 0.49 13.21
C HIS A 318 -13.86 1.01 13.76
N LEU A 319 -12.81 1.08 12.93
CA LEU A 319 -11.52 1.66 13.30
C LEU A 319 -11.64 3.10 13.80
N LEU A 320 -12.56 3.90 13.25
CA LEU A 320 -12.82 5.26 13.70
C LEU A 320 -13.61 5.31 15.02
N GLN A 321 -14.50 4.35 15.24
CA GLN A 321 -15.30 4.24 16.47
C GLN A 321 -14.47 3.75 17.66
N GLU A 322 -13.45 2.93 17.43
CA GLU A 322 -12.54 2.42 18.47
C GLU A 322 -11.46 3.43 18.89
N LEU A 323 -11.40 4.62 18.29
CA LEU A 323 -10.44 5.64 18.68
C LEU A 323 -10.75 6.19 20.08
N PRO A 324 -9.78 6.19 21.01
CA PRO A 324 -9.99 6.76 22.34
C PRO A 324 -10.28 8.25 22.25
N SER A 325 -11.26 8.71 23.05
CA SER A 325 -11.84 10.06 22.97
C SER A 325 -10.92 11.21 23.39
N GLU A 326 -9.74 10.96 23.96
CA GLU A 326 -8.76 12.00 24.28
C GLU A 326 -7.33 11.45 24.13
N CYS A 327 -6.51 12.08 23.26
CA CYS A 327 -5.07 11.86 23.22
C CYS A 327 -4.35 13.16 23.58
N ARG A 328 -3.72 13.16 24.76
CA ARG A 328 -2.83 14.22 25.27
C ARG A 328 -1.62 14.37 24.33
N TRP A 329 -1.27 15.61 24.00
CA TRP A 329 -0.26 15.96 22.99
C TRP A 329 1.16 15.40 23.23
N ASP A 330 1.50 15.04 24.47
CA ASP A 330 2.88 14.70 24.85
C ASP A 330 3.31 13.25 24.54
N THR A 331 2.40 12.36 24.13
CA THR A 331 2.71 10.92 23.97
C THR A 331 2.82 10.41 22.54
N LEU A 332 2.66 11.26 21.51
CA LEU A 332 2.57 10.81 20.10
C LEU A 332 3.61 11.41 19.12
N LEU A 333 4.60 12.15 19.61
CA LEU A 333 5.60 12.80 18.76
C LEU A 333 6.85 11.95 18.40
N PRO A 334 6.71 10.64 18.18
CA PRO A 334 7.48 10.05 17.07
C PRO A 334 6.69 9.10 16.15
N ARG A 335 5.40 8.82 16.38
CA ARG A 335 4.71 7.70 15.70
C ARG A 335 4.05 8.00 14.35
N THR A 336 4.15 9.21 13.80
CA THR A 336 3.50 9.57 12.53
C THR A 336 4.40 10.31 11.53
N ARG A 337 5.73 10.25 11.69
CA ARG A 337 6.64 10.53 10.57
C ARG A 337 7.09 9.21 9.97
N GLY A 338 6.43 8.77 8.90
CA GLY A 338 6.87 7.60 8.15
C GLY A 338 5.80 6.59 7.75
N VAL A 339 4.52 6.97 7.76
CA VAL A 339 3.47 6.18 7.08
C VAL A 339 2.73 7.08 6.11
N PHE A 340 3.42 7.43 5.02
CA PHE A 340 2.84 7.82 3.75
C PHE A 340 3.74 7.30 2.64
#